data_AF-A0A356AZ89-F1
#
_entry.id   AF-A0A356AZ89-F1
#
_cell.length_a   1.000
_cell.length_b   1.000
_cell.length_c   1.000
_cell.angle_alpha   90.00
_cell.angle_beta   90.00
_cell.angle_gamma   90.00
#
_symmetry.space_group_name_H-M   'P 1'
#
loop_
_entity.id
_entity.type
_entity.pdbx_description
1 polymer ?
#
loop_
_entity_poly.entity_id
_entity_poly.type
_entity_poly.pdbx_seq_one_letter_code
_entity_poly.pdbx_strand_id
1 'polypeptide(L)'
;MYDGVSNGGMSMKRKILAFVMATVILIGLVSCKKTNDNTQNENRITLPQMTMTQTTAPIITLPVITTTPKVEETEEVDPFAEKMTITWLVGINSSHQYEEDRWDELELEEKFNVDIKLWNVLIDSEDKEEVKMMLAAGDVPDYGFYFMSGRDLYEQGLARSVNLRKMEVFYPSYYKKLVS
;
A
#
# COMPACT_ATOMS: atom_id res chain seq x y z
N MET A 1 -45.77 -67.34 2.77
CA MET A 1 -46.45 -66.19 2.16
C MET A 1 -45.69 -64.95 2.62
N TYR A 2 -44.92 -64.33 1.70
CA TYR A 2 -44.29 -62.98 1.71
C TYR A 2 -43.49 -62.55 2.98
N ASP A 3 -42.28 -61.97 2.97
CA ASP A 3 -41.47 -61.34 1.92
C ASP A 3 -40.02 -61.17 2.40
N GLY A 4 -39.08 -61.25 1.45
CA GLY A 4 -37.70 -60.86 1.64
C GLY A 4 -37.52 -59.35 1.42
N VAL A 5 -37.06 -58.64 2.46
CA VAL A 5 -36.72 -57.21 2.38
C VAL A 5 -35.37 -57.06 1.66
N SER A 6 -35.43 -56.56 0.42
CA SER A 6 -34.30 -56.18 -0.42
C SER A 6 -33.56 -54.95 0.16
N ASN A 7 -32.38 -55.18 0.73
CA ASN A 7 -31.45 -54.14 1.21
C ASN A 7 -30.45 -53.67 0.12
N GLY A 8 -30.74 -53.90 -1.16
CA GLY A 8 -29.83 -53.60 -2.28
C GLY A 8 -29.86 -52.16 -2.79
N GLY A 9 -30.93 -51.39 -2.54
CA GLY A 9 -31.17 -50.10 -3.22
C GLY A 9 -30.41 -48.90 -2.64
N MET A 10 -30.10 -48.89 -1.34
CA MET A 10 -29.54 -47.71 -0.66
C MET A 10 -28.02 -47.57 -0.87
N SER A 11 -27.31 -48.70 -0.99
CA SER A 11 -25.87 -48.76 -1.26
C SER A 11 -25.55 -48.30 -2.69
N MET A 12 -26.38 -48.71 -3.66
CA MET A 12 -26.17 -48.37 -5.07
C MET A 12 -26.39 -46.88 -5.35
N LYS A 13 -27.41 -46.25 -4.73
CA LYS A 13 -27.67 -44.80 -4.87
C LYS A 13 -26.55 -43.94 -4.27
N ARG A 14 -25.96 -44.35 -3.14
CA ARG A 14 -24.80 -43.66 -2.54
C ARG A 14 -23.53 -43.81 -3.38
N LYS A 15 -23.30 -44.99 -3.96
CA LYS A 15 -22.19 -45.24 -4.88
C LYS A 15 -22.35 -44.46 -6.19
N ILE A 16 -23.55 -44.39 -6.75
CA ILE A 16 -23.86 -43.58 -7.94
C ILE A 16 -23.68 -42.10 -7.64
N LEU A 17 -24.18 -41.60 -6.50
CA LEU A 17 -24.01 -40.20 -6.11
C LEU A 17 -22.54 -39.83 -5.90
N ALA A 18 -21.76 -40.69 -5.24
CA ALA A 18 -20.31 -40.50 -5.07
C ALA A 18 -19.56 -40.55 -6.40
N PHE A 19 -19.97 -41.43 -7.31
CA PHE A 19 -19.38 -41.53 -8.65
C PHE A 19 -19.67 -40.29 -9.50
N VAL A 20 -20.89 -39.74 -9.42
CA VAL A 20 -21.29 -38.49 -10.10
C VAL A 20 -20.54 -37.29 -9.55
N MET A 21 -20.43 -37.16 -8.21
CA MET A 21 -19.64 -36.10 -7.57
C MET A 21 -18.16 -36.16 -7.99
N ALA A 22 -17.57 -37.36 -8.02
CA ALA A 22 -16.20 -37.54 -8.47
C ALA A 22 -15.99 -37.22 -9.95
N THR A 23 -16.97 -37.53 -10.83
CA THR A 23 -16.88 -37.16 -12.25
C THR A 23 -17.00 -35.66 -12.46
N VAL A 24 -17.84 -34.94 -11.71
CA VAL A 24 -17.95 -33.47 -11.80
C VAL A 24 -16.65 -32.79 -11.38
N ILE A 25 -15.98 -33.28 -10.34
CA ILE A 25 -14.68 -32.75 -9.88
C ILE A 25 -13.58 -33.02 -10.92
N LEU A 26 -13.57 -34.20 -11.56
CA LEU A 26 -12.59 -34.54 -12.60
C LEU A 26 -12.78 -33.72 -13.89
N ILE A 27 -14.01 -33.33 -14.22
CA ILE A 27 -14.30 -32.46 -15.37
C ILE A 27 -13.85 -31.01 -15.11
N GLY A 28 -13.86 -30.55 -13.85
CA GLY A 28 -13.41 -29.21 -13.47
C GLY A 28 -11.90 -28.94 -13.65
N LEU A 29 -11.06 -29.98 -13.72
CA LEU A 29 -9.61 -29.85 -13.84
C LEU A 29 -9.09 -29.72 -15.30
N VAL A 30 -9.96 -29.78 -16.31
CA VAL A 30 -9.56 -29.71 -17.74
C VAL A 30 -9.74 -28.31 -18.36
N SER A 31 -10.15 -27.31 -17.58
CA SER A 31 -10.31 -25.93 -18.07
C SER A 31 -9.16 -24.97 -17.71
N CYS A 32 -7.92 -25.45 -17.78
CA CYS A 32 -6.73 -24.60 -17.96
C CYS A 32 -6.11 -24.88 -19.32
N LYS A 33 -6.74 -24.37 -20.40
CA LYS A 33 -6.00 -24.11 -21.63
C LYS A 33 -5.26 -22.79 -21.49
N LYS A 34 -3.94 -22.87 -21.45
CA LYS A 34 -3.00 -21.75 -21.57
C LYS A 34 -3.10 -21.21 -22.99
N THR A 35 -3.84 -20.12 -23.19
CA THR A 35 -3.70 -19.28 -24.38
C THR A 35 -2.50 -18.36 -24.12
N ASN A 36 -1.40 -18.63 -24.82
CA ASN A 36 -0.37 -17.64 -25.02
C ASN A 36 -0.92 -16.68 -26.08
N ASP A 37 -1.32 -15.48 -25.67
CA ASP A 37 -1.29 -14.34 -26.56
C ASP A 37 -0.43 -13.25 -25.95
N ASN A 38 0.52 -12.85 -26.77
CA ASN A 38 1.58 -11.91 -26.52
C ASN A 38 0.97 -10.52 -26.67
N THR A 39 0.77 -9.80 -25.57
CA THR A 39 0.69 -8.34 -25.60
C THR A 39 1.33 -7.81 -24.33
N GLN A 40 2.66 -7.84 -24.32
CA GLN A 40 3.43 -7.01 -23.41
C GLN A 40 3.24 -5.55 -23.84
N ASN A 41 2.56 -4.78 -23.02
CA ASN A 41 2.81 -3.35 -22.93
C ASN A 41 3.31 -3.09 -21.50
N GLU A 42 4.53 -3.58 -21.25
CA GLU A 42 5.29 -3.20 -20.05
C GLU A 42 5.75 -1.76 -20.24
N ASN A 43 5.06 -0.81 -19.63
CA ASN A 43 5.64 0.49 -19.34
C ASN A 43 6.58 0.31 -18.13
N ARG A 44 7.75 -0.28 -18.39
CA ARG A 44 8.80 -0.48 -17.40
C ARG A 44 9.58 0.82 -17.24
N ILE A 45 9.32 1.51 -16.14
CA ILE A 45 10.17 2.60 -15.65
C ILE A 45 11.57 2.01 -15.46
N THR A 46 12.50 2.45 -16.30
CA THR A 46 13.90 2.08 -16.23
C THR A 46 14.56 3.00 -15.20
N LEU A 47 14.93 2.46 -14.03
CA LEU A 47 15.81 3.16 -13.09
C LEU A 47 17.16 3.40 -13.79
N PRO A 48 17.77 4.59 -13.67
CA PRO A 48 19.12 4.81 -14.17
C PRO A 48 20.10 3.95 -13.38
N GLN A 49 20.72 3.01 -14.09
CA GLN A 49 21.84 2.21 -13.62
C GLN A 49 23.05 3.13 -13.40
N MET A 50 23.48 3.29 -12.13
CA MET A 50 24.72 3.96 -11.81
C MET A 50 25.89 3.17 -12.42
N THR A 51 26.54 3.77 -13.40
CA THR A 51 27.75 3.24 -14.01
C THR A 51 28.94 3.66 -13.14
N MET A 52 29.51 2.69 -12.43
CA MET A 52 30.82 2.83 -11.78
C MET A 52 31.91 2.74 -12.84
N THR A 53 32.37 3.88 -13.37
CA THR A 53 33.58 3.93 -14.20
C THR A 53 34.80 4.24 -13.33
N GLN A 54 35.71 3.28 -13.33
CA GLN A 54 36.97 3.24 -12.59
C GLN A 54 37.90 4.39 -12.99
N THR A 55 38.51 4.98 -11.97
CA THR A 55 39.63 5.92 -12.03
C THR A 55 40.84 5.29 -12.72
N THR A 56 41.35 5.92 -13.78
CA THR A 56 42.73 5.75 -14.24
C THR A 56 43.30 7.15 -14.50
N ALA A 57 44.31 7.52 -13.72
CA ALA A 57 45.04 8.78 -13.87
C ALA A 57 45.92 8.76 -15.13
N PRO A 58 46.07 9.92 -15.79
CA PRO A 58 47.43 10.38 -16.07
C PRO A 58 47.67 11.81 -15.57
N ILE A 59 48.84 11.98 -14.96
CA ILE A 59 49.43 13.23 -14.49
C ILE A 59 49.72 14.11 -15.71
N ILE A 60 49.19 15.34 -15.74
CA ILE A 60 49.62 16.41 -16.64
C ILE A 60 49.81 17.69 -15.83
N THR A 61 50.97 18.32 -16.05
CA THR A 61 51.49 19.48 -15.32
C THR A 61 51.25 20.78 -16.11
N LEU A 62 50.94 21.88 -15.38
CA LEU A 62 50.92 23.33 -15.71
C LEU A 62 49.66 23.91 -16.42
N PRO A 63 49.31 25.21 -16.24
CA PRO A 63 49.87 26.28 -15.38
C PRO A 63 48.88 26.85 -14.34
N VAL A 64 49.39 27.64 -13.39
CA VAL A 64 48.62 28.38 -12.39
C VAL A 64 47.70 29.39 -13.09
N ILE A 65 46.39 29.16 -12.98
CA ILE A 65 45.35 30.12 -13.34
C ILE A 65 44.94 30.85 -12.06
N THR A 66 45.15 32.16 -12.02
CA THR A 66 44.63 33.02 -10.96
C THR A 66 43.11 33.10 -11.11
N THR A 67 42.39 32.22 -10.43
CA THR A 67 40.92 32.25 -10.36
C THR A 67 40.50 33.19 -9.24
N THR A 68 39.95 34.34 -9.62
CA THR A 68 39.12 35.19 -8.76
C THR A 68 38.01 34.33 -8.14
N PRO A 69 37.79 34.33 -6.81
CA PRO A 69 36.71 33.57 -6.22
C PRO A 69 35.37 34.18 -6.69
N LYS A 70 34.71 33.50 -7.62
CA LYS A 70 33.28 33.64 -7.84
C LYS A 70 32.62 33.11 -6.58
N VAL A 71 31.95 33.99 -5.84
CA VAL A 71 31.07 33.60 -4.74
C VAL A 71 30.02 32.68 -5.36
N GLU A 72 30.18 31.39 -5.09
CA GLU A 72 29.20 30.37 -5.39
C GLU A 72 28.06 30.60 -4.40
N GLU A 73 27.03 31.30 -4.88
CA GLU A 73 25.75 31.41 -4.20
C GLU A 73 25.26 29.98 -3.99
N THR A 74 25.37 29.52 -2.74
CA THR A 74 24.81 28.23 -2.34
C THR A 74 23.30 28.43 -2.43
N GLU A 75 22.69 27.97 -3.51
CA GLU A 75 21.23 27.96 -3.63
C GLU A 75 20.68 27.20 -2.42
N GLU A 76 19.93 27.90 -1.58
CA GLU A 76 19.20 27.29 -0.47
C GLU A 76 18.17 26.35 -1.10
N VAL A 77 18.46 25.05 -1.07
CA VAL A 77 17.52 24.03 -1.57
C VAL A 77 16.30 24.07 -0.67
N ASP A 78 15.20 24.60 -1.20
CA ASP A 78 13.91 24.57 -0.50
C ASP A 78 13.51 23.11 -0.28
N PRO A 79 13.47 22.64 0.98
CA PRO A 79 13.14 21.25 1.29
C PRO A 79 11.69 20.90 0.94
N PHE A 80 10.87 21.88 0.54
CA PHE A 80 9.48 21.72 0.14
C PHE A 80 9.24 22.01 -1.35
N ALA A 81 10.29 22.13 -2.17
CA ALA A 81 10.12 22.32 -3.61
C ALA A 81 9.42 21.12 -4.29
N GLU A 82 9.67 19.91 -3.80
CA GLU A 82 9.02 18.69 -4.28
C GLU A 82 7.70 18.44 -3.54
N LYS A 83 6.63 18.16 -4.30
CA LYS A 83 5.31 17.81 -3.76
C LYS A 83 5.39 16.45 -3.08
N MET A 84 5.12 16.39 -1.77
CA MET A 84 5.13 15.12 -1.01
C MET A 84 3.78 14.42 -1.14
N THR A 85 3.77 13.14 -1.50
CA THR A 85 2.53 12.32 -1.44
C THR A 85 2.26 11.82 -0.03
N ILE A 86 1.02 11.96 0.43
CA ILE A 86 0.50 11.44 1.69
C ILE A 86 -0.64 10.46 1.38
N THR A 87 -0.45 9.19 1.70
CA THR A 87 -1.50 8.18 1.64
C THR A 87 -2.34 8.21 2.92
N TRP A 88 -3.67 8.26 2.79
CA TRP A 88 -4.57 8.39 3.92
C TRP A 88 -5.74 7.42 3.85
N LEU A 89 -5.79 6.51 4.83
CA LEU A 89 -6.94 5.68 5.13
C LEU A 89 -7.91 6.35 6.11
N VAL A 90 -8.99 6.91 5.59
CA VAL A 90 -9.96 7.65 6.44
C VAL A 90 -10.69 6.73 7.41
N GLY A 91 -11.00 5.48 7.00
CA GLY A 91 -11.52 4.44 7.89
C GLY A 91 -12.88 4.76 8.50
N ILE A 92 -13.79 5.40 7.76
CA ILE A 92 -15.18 5.62 8.19
C ILE A 92 -16.17 5.02 7.19
N ASN A 93 -17.41 4.84 7.62
CA ASN A 93 -18.44 4.15 6.83
C ASN A 93 -18.72 4.79 5.45
N SER A 94 -18.33 6.05 5.22
CA SER A 94 -18.49 6.74 3.94
C SER A 94 -17.20 6.87 3.13
N SER A 95 -16.05 6.34 3.58
CA SER A 95 -14.75 6.49 2.91
C SER A 95 -14.75 5.92 1.48
N HIS A 96 -15.48 4.82 1.26
CA HIS A 96 -15.65 4.20 -0.05
C HIS A 96 -16.50 5.03 -1.04
N GLN A 97 -17.19 6.07 -0.54
CA GLN A 97 -18.01 6.99 -1.35
C GLN A 97 -17.24 8.26 -1.73
N TYR A 98 -15.96 8.32 -1.41
CA TYR A 98 -15.11 9.43 -1.78
C TYR A 98 -15.03 9.56 -3.31
N GLU A 99 -15.04 10.81 -3.76
CA GLU A 99 -14.81 11.20 -5.14
C GLU A 99 -13.52 12.02 -5.16
N GLU A 100 -12.62 11.71 -6.10
CA GLU A 100 -11.37 12.47 -6.28
C GLU A 100 -11.65 13.92 -6.72
N ASP A 101 -10.66 14.80 -6.51
CA ASP A 101 -10.68 16.20 -6.93
C ASP A 101 -11.76 17.06 -6.22
N ARG A 102 -12.10 16.68 -4.99
CA ARG A 102 -12.99 17.53 -4.18
C ARG A 102 -12.29 18.83 -3.81
N TRP A 103 -13.08 19.88 -3.66
CA TRP A 103 -12.58 21.22 -3.34
C TRP A 103 -11.72 21.27 -2.07
N ASP A 104 -12.04 20.46 -1.06
CA ASP A 104 -11.31 20.39 0.21
C ASP A 104 -9.97 19.66 0.10
N GLU A 105 -9.88 18.62 -0.74
CA GLU A 105 -8.61 17.99 -1.11
C GLU A 105 -7.70 19.00 -1.82
N LEU A 106 -8.20 19.62 -2.90
CA LEU A 106 -7.42 20.52 -3.74
C LEU A 106 -6.91 21.75 -2.96
N GLU A 107 -7.74 22.32 -2.08
CA GLU A 107 -7.33 23.45 -1.23
C GLU A 107 -6.19 23.05 -0.27
N LEU A 108 -6.27 21.86 0.34
CA LEU A 108 -5.21 21.37 1.24
C LEU A 108 -3.92 21.04 0.47
N GLU A 109 -4.05 20.42 -0.69
CA GLU A 109 -2.90 20.10 -1.54
C GLU A 109 -2.13 21.35 -1.98
N GLU A 110 -2.84 22.39 -2.43
CA GLU A 110 -2.25 23.67 -2.84
C GLU A 110 -1.59 24.36 -1.63
N LYS A 111 -2.30 24.43 -0.50
CA LYS A 111 -1.85 25.17 0.68
C LYS A 111 -0.59 24.56 1.31
N PHE A 112 -0.45 23.24 1.29
CA PHE A 112 0.64 22.55 1.96
C PHE A 112 1.69 21.96 1.02
N ASN A 113 1.53 22.15 -0.29
CA ASN A 113 2.35 21.52 -1.33
C ASN A 113 2.48 19.99 -1.14
N VAL A 114 1.33 19.35 -0.94
CA VAL A 114 1.24 17.88 -0.74
C VAL A 114 0.24 17.29 -1.73
N ASP A 115 0.43 16.02 -2.08
CA ASP A 115 -0.47 15.22 -2.90
C ASP A 115 -1.18 14.22 -1.98
N ILE A 116 -2.47 14.38 -1.77
CA ILE A 116 -3.24 13.52 -0.88
C ILE A 116 -3.77 12.36 -1.72
N LYS A 117 -3.63 11.14 -1.20
CA LYS A 117 -4.12 9.92 -1.86
C LYS A 117 -4.95 9.15 -0.86
N LEU A 118 -6.27 9.31 -0.97
CA LEU A 118 -7.20 8.60 -0.10
C LEU A 118 -7.31 7.13 -0.48
N TRP A 119 -7.27 6.28 0.53
CA TRP A 119 -7.60 4.87 0.38
C TRP A 119 -9.10 4.71 0.55
N ASN A 120 -9.79 4.55 -0.58
CA ASN A 120 -11.25 4.45 -0.66
C ASN A 120 -11.74 3.04 -0.30
N VAL A 121 -11.32 2.55 0.85
CA VAL A 121 -11.70 1.24 1.39
C VAL A 121 -12.73 1.44 2.49
N LEU A 122 -13.78 0.63 2.49
CA LEU A 122 -14.71 0.56 3.61
C LEU A 122 -14.08 -0.29 4.70
N ILE A 123 -13.70 0.33 5.82
CA ILE A 123 -13.31 -0.43 7.00
C ILE A 123 -14.54 -0.57 7.89
N ASP A 124 -15.03 -1.80 7.99
CA ASP A 124 -16.05 -2.14 8.96
C ASP A 124 -15.44 -2.17 10.37
N SER A 125 -16.08 -1.48 11.30
CA SER A 125 -15.68 -1.50 12.72
C SER A 125 -15.88 -2.89 13.37
N GLU A 126 -16.81 -3.69 12.84
CA GLU A 126 -17.14 -5.04 13.31
C GLU A 126 -16.26 -6.10 12.65
N ASP A 127 -15.83 -5.89 11.40
CA ASP A 127 -14.96 -6.79 10.64
C ASP A 127 -13.58 -6.18 10.37
N LYS A 128 -12.63 -6.51 11.27
CA LYS A 128 -11.25 -6.02 11.21
C LYS A 128 -10.33 -6.92 10.38
N GLU A 129 -10.83 -8.00 9.78
CA GLU A 129 -9.96 -8.95 9.07
C GLU A 129 -9.35 -8.35 7.80
N GLU A 130 -10.09 -7.51 7.07
CA GLU A 130 -9.57 -6.81 5.90
C GLU A 130 -8.36 -5.91 6.25
N VAL A 131 -8.49 -5.15 7.34
CA VAL A 131 -7.40 -4.30 7.85
C VAL A 131 -6.21 -5.14 8.29
N LYS A 132 -6.43 -6.26 8.97
CA LYS A 132 -5.35 -7.16 9.37
C LYS A 132 -4.62 -7.75 8.17
N MET A 133 -5.33 -8.14 7.12
CA MET A 133 -4.74 -8.66 5.89
C MET A 133 -3.88 -7.60 5.19
N MET A 134 -4.40 -6.37 5.07
CA MET A 134 -3.70 -5.22 4.50
C MET A 134 -2.40 -4.93 5.28
N LEU A 135 -2.50 -4.84 6.61
CA LEU A 135 -1.35 -4.62 7.49
C LEU A 135 -0.33 -5.78 7.41
N ALA A 136 -0.80 -7.04 7.29
CA ALA A 136 0.05 -8.21 7.15
C ALA A 136 0.77 -8.28 5.78
N ALA A 137 0.18 -7.70 4.73
CA ALA A 137 0.83 -7.55 3.43
C ALA A 137 1.95 -6.50 3.43
N GLY A 138 2.04 -5.68 4.50
CA GLY A 138 2.98 -4.56 4.60
C GLY A 138 2.48 -3.28 3.93
N ASP A 139 1.24 -3.27 3.43
CA ASP A 139 0.60 -2.11 2.83
C ASP A 139 0.05 -1.22 3.96
N VAL A 140 0.81 -0.21 4.36
CA VAL A 140 0.45 0.69 5.46
C VAL A 140 0.40 2.13 4.95
N PRO A 141 -0.74 2.83 5.04
CA PRO A 141 -0.82 4.24 4.67
C PRO A 141 -0.07 5.12 5.67
N ASP A 142 0.36 6.31 5.22
CA ASP A 142 1.10 7.28 6.03
C ASP A 142 0.29 7.74 7.26
N TYR A 143 -1.02 7.83 7.10
CA TYR A 143 -1.98 8.15 8.15
C TYR A 143 -3.25 7.33 7.99
N GLY A 144 -3.82 6.84 9.09
CA GLY A 144 -5.07 6.12 8.97
C GLY A 144 -5.78 5.77 10.26
N PHE A 145 -7.07 5.48 10.14
CA PHE A 145 -7.91 4.99 11.21
C PHE A 145 -8.23 3.50 11.01
N TYR A 146 -7.65 2.65 11.86
CA TYR A 146 -7.67 1.19 11.71
C TYR A 146 -8.67 0.47 12.64
N PHE A 147 -9.48 1.21 13.41
CA PHE A 147 -10.29 0.66 14.51
C PHE A 147 -9.51 -0.24 15.50
N MET A 148 -8.21 -0.02 15.62
CA MET A 148 -7.28 -0.67 16.55
C MET A 148 -6.70 0.36 17.51
N SER A 149 -6.23 -0.08 18.69
CA SER A 149 -5.58 0.85 19.60
C SER A 149 -4.21 1.29 19.05
N GLY A 150 -3.84 2.55 19.26
CA GLY A 150 -2.53 3.06 18.85
C GLY A 150 -1.36 2.32 19.53
N ARG A 151 -1.60 1.76 20.73
CA ARG A 151 -0.62 0.91 21.43
C ARG A 151 -0.38 -0.39 20.66
N ASP A 152 -1.45 -1.08 20.26
CA ASP A 152 -1.32 -2.36 19.54
C ASP A 152 -0.61 -2.16 18.20
N LEU A 153 -0.91 -1.07 17.48
CA LEU A 153 -0.24 -0.72 16.23
C LEU A 153 1.25 -0.43 16.45
N TYR A 154 1.60 0.27 17.53
CA TYR A 154 3.00 0.57 17.86
C TYR A 154 3.79 -0.70 18.26
N GLU A 155 3.21 -1.56 19.10
CA GLU A 155 3.83 -2.81 19.54
C GLU A 155 4.04 -3.81 18.39
N GLN A 156 3.19 -3.75 17.36
CA GLN A 156 3.32 -4.54 16.12
C GLN A 156 4.24 -3.89 15.07
N GLY A 157 4.78 -2.70 15.33
CA GLY A 157 5.64 -1.98 14.37
C GLY A 157 4.90 -1.35 13.19
N LEU A 158 3.57 -1.21 13.28
CA LEU A 158 2.68 -0.66 12.26
C LEU A 158 2.42 0.84 12.45
N ALA A 159 2.83 1.40 13.58
CA ALA A 159 2.75 2.84 13.85
C ALA A 159 4.06 3.35 14.46
N ARG A 160 4.31 4.66 14.30
CA ARG A 160 5.43 5.36 14.91
C ARG A 160 4.96 6.30 16.03
N SER A 161 5.83 6.52 17.01
CA SER A 161 5.60 7.55 18.02
C SER A 161 5.70 8.95 17.41
N VAL A 162 4.80 9.85 17.82
CA VAL A 162 4.89 11.28 17.48
C VAL A 162 5.54 12.02 18.66
N ASN A 163 6.51 12.89 18.35
CA ASN A 163 7.23 13.63 19.39
C ASN A 163 6.35 14.75 19.98
N LEU A 164 6.09 14.70 21.29
CA LEU A 164 5.23 15.68 22.00
C LEU A 164 5.71 17.13 21.86
N ARG A 165 7.03 17.38 21.81
CA ARG A 165 7.59 18.73 21.63
C ARG A 165 7.29 19.28 20.24
N LYS A 166 7.28 18.42 19.20
CA LYS A 166 6.82 18.84 17.86
C LYS A 166 5.33 19.18 17.88
N MET A 167 4.52 18.45 18.63
CA MET A 167 3.10 18.74 18.78
C MET A 167 2.85 20.06 19.50
N GLU A 168 3.66 20.43 20.49
CA GLU A 168 3.57 21.73 21.14
C GLU A 168 3.78 22.89 20.15
N VAL A 169 4.74 22.74 19.23
CA VAL A 169 5.06 23.78 18.24
C VAL A 169 4.04 23.82 17.10
N PHE A 170 3.73 22.66 16.49
CA PHE A 170 2.93 22.59 15.27
C PHE A 170 1.44 22.35 15.52
N TYR A 171 1.05 21.82 16.69
CA TYR A 171 -0.35 21.55 17.04
C TYR A 171 -0.70 21.91 18.50
N PRO A 172 -0.46 23.18 18.91
CA PRO A 172 -0.49 23.59 20.32
C PRO A 172 -1.85 23.41 21.01
N SER A 173 -2.95 23.56 20.28
CA SER A 173 -4.31 23.39 20.81
C SER A 173 -4.59 21.93 21.20
N TYR A 174 -4.08 20.98 20.41
CA TYR A 174 -4.23 19.57 20.69
C TYR A 174 -3.27 19.11 21.78
N TYR A 175 -2.02 19.58 21.75
CA TYR A 175 -1.05 19.33 22.81
C TYR A 175 -1.62 19.68 24.20
N LYS A 176 -2.24 20.85 24.35
CA LYS A 176 -2.90 21.28 25.60
C LYS A 176 -3.96 20.30 26.09
N LYS A 177 -4.71 19.65 25.20
CA LYS A 177 -5.73 18.66 25.54
C LYS A 177 -5.15 17.30 25.92
N LEU A 178 -3.96 16.96 25.43
CA LEU A 178 -3.30 15.70 25.75
C LEU A 178 -2.64 15.72 27.13
N VAL A 179 -2.18 16.89 27.59
CA VAL A 179 -1.45 17.05 28.85
C VAL A 179 -2.30 17.60 30.00
N SER A 180 -3.57 17.93 29.73
CA SER A 180 -4.56 18.39 30.72
C SER A 180 -5.19 17.21 31.46
#